data_AF-A0A085BA38-F1
#
_entry.id   AF-A0A085BA38-F1
#
_cell.length_a   1.000
_cell.length_b   1.000
_cell.length_c   1.000
_cell.angle_alpha   90.00
_cell.angle_beta   90.00
_cell.angle_gamma   90.00
#
_symmetry.space_group_name_H-M   'P 1'
#
loop_
_entity.id
_entity.type
_entity.pdbx_description
1 polymer ?
#
loop_
_entity_poly.entity_id
_entity_poly.type
_entity_poly.pdbx_seq_one_letter_code
_entity_poly.pdbx_strand_id
1 'polypeptide(L)' 'MHYVDNPTKVSTAFGTVLTIFVNIHSEDLIKTIILASVGGISSFVATLMVKSLITTLKNKFQK' A
#
# COMPACT_ATOMS: atom_id res chain seq x y z
N MET A 1 32.59 19.09 -4.12
CA MET A 1 31.18 18.84 -3.74
C MET A 1 30.69 17.62 -4.50
N HIS A 2 30.66 16.45 -3.86
CA HIS A 2 30.26 15.15 -4.45
C HIS A 2 28.78 14.88 -4.08
N TYR A 3 27.84 15.41 -4.87
CA TYR A 3 26.38 15.28 -4.64
C TYR A 3 25.74 14.18 -5.53
N VAL A 4 26.54 13.48 -6.35
CA VAL A 4 26.03 12.56 -7.37
C VAL A 4 25.94 11.10 -6.92
N ASP A 5 26.48 10.75 -5.75
CA ASP A 5 26.63 9.35 -5.34
C ASP A 5 25.37 8.79 -4.65
N ASN A 6 24.58 9.64 -4.00
CA ASN A 6 23.38 9.20 -3.29
C ASN A 6 22.15 9.10 -4.20
N PRO A 7 21.68 10.17 -4.88
CA PRO A 7 20.46 10.13 -5.68
C PRO A 7 20.52 9.12 -6.83
N THR A 8 21.67 9.03 -7.52
CA THR A 8 21.88 8.11 -8.64
C THR A 8 21.85 6.65 -8.18
N LYS A 9 22.42 6.37 -7.01
CA LYS A 9 22.45 5.02 -6.44
C LYS A 9 21.07 4.58 -5.96
N VAL A 10 20.27 5.48 -5.38
CA VAL A 10 18.87 5.17 -5.07
C VAL A 10 18.06 4.99 -6.34
N SER A 11 18.26 5.80 -7.39
CA SER A 11 17.53 5.64 -8.65
C SER A 11 17.91 4.36 -9.40
N THR A 12 19.17 3.94 -9.38
CA THR A 12 19.60 2.67 -9.99
C THR A 12 19.18 1.48 -9.15
N ALA A 13 19.31 1.55 -7.82
CA ALA A 13 18.79 0.50 -6.94
C ALA A 13 17.27 0.35 -7.09
N PHE A 14 16.54 1.47 -7.19
CA PHE A 14 15.11 1.49 -7.44
C PHE A 14 14.78 0.95 -8.83
N GLY A 15 15.51 1.35 -9.87
CA GLY A 15 15.33 0.85 -11.24
C GLY A 15 15.59 -0.66 -11.35
N THR A 16 16.62 -1.16 -10.67
CA THR A 16 16.91 -2.59 -10.59
C THR A 16 15.84 -3.33 -9.81
N VAL A 17 15.45 -2.87 -8.61
CA VAL A 17 14.34 -3.47 -7.85
C VAL A 17 13.06 -3.49 -8.66
N LEU A 18 12.67 -2.38 -9.28
CA LEU A 18 11.49 -2.27 -10.13
C LEU A 18 11.56 -3.19 -11.35
N THR A 19 12.76 -3.35 -11.95
CA THR A 19 12.96 -4.27 -13.08
C THR A 19 12.83 -5.73 -12.64
N ILE A 20 13.42 -6.13 -11.52
CA ILE A 20 13.28 -7.49 -10.98
C ILE A 20 11.82 -7.74 -10.60
N PHE A 21 11.17 -6.74 -10.00
CA PHE A 21 9.76 -6.77 -9.63
C PHE A 21 8.91 -6.98 -10.89
N VAL A 22 9.05 -6.14 -11.93
CA VAL A 22 8.24 -6.25 -13.16
C VAL A 22 8.58 -7.49 -14.01
N ASN A 23 9.82 -7.98 -13.96
CA ASN A 23 10.31 -9.08 -14.82
C ASN A 23 10.02 -10.49 -14.26
N ILE A 24 9.98 -10.69 -12.94
CA ILE A 24 9.47 -11.96 -12.37
C ILE A 24 7.97 -12.03 -12.68
N HIS A 25 7.58 -13.01 -13.51
CA HIS A 25 6.20 -13.40 -13.82
C HIS A 25 5.23 -12.21 -13.82
N SER A 26 5.35 -11.32 -14.82
CA SER A 26 4.59 -10.05 -14.88
C SER A 26 3.08 -10.22 -14.64
N GLU A 27 2.53 -11.41 -14.92
CA GLU A 27 1.15 -11.78 -14.58
C GLU A 27 0.89 -11.85 -13.07
N ASP A 28 1.77 -12.45 -12.28
CA ASP A 28 1.63 -12.59 -10.82
C ASP A 28 1.82 -11.26 -10.09
N LEU A 29 2.64 -10.37 -10.65
CA LEU A 29 2.87 -9.02 -10.12
C LEU A 29 1.65 -8.12 -10.29
N ILE A 30 1.04 -8.13 -11.47
CA ILE A 30 -0.21 -7.41 -11.71
C ILE A 30 -1.29 -7.95 -10.76
N LYS A 31 -1.39 -9.29 -10.63
CA LYS A 31 -2.30 -9.91 -9.64
C LYS A 31 -1.99 -9.48 -8.22
N THR A 32 -0.71 -9.36 -7.83
CA THR A 32 -0.31 -8.93 -6.49
C THR A 32 -0.66 -7.47 -6.22
N ILE A 33 -0.45 -6.57 -7.18
CA ILE A 33 -0.82 -5.14 -7.03
C ILE A 33 -2.34 -5.00 -6.90
N ILE A 34 -3.10 -5.73 -7.72
CA ILE A 34 -4.56 -5.73 -7.65
C ILE A 34 -5.01 -6.32 -6.31
N LEU A 35 -4.46 -7.47 -5.90
CA LEU A 35 -4.79 -8.14 -4.65
C LEU A 35 -4.44 -7.27 -3.43
N ALA A 36 -3.29 -6.60 -3.44
CA ALA A 36 -2.88 -5.66 -2.41
C ALA A 36 -3.77 -4.42 -2.38
N SER A 37 -4.18 -3.90 -3.54
CA SER A 37 -5.09 -2.75 -3.62
C SER A 37 -6.48 -3.11 -3.08
N VAL A 38 -7.02 -4.26 -3.47
CA VAL A 38 -8.30 -4.78 -2.96
C VAL A 38 -8.20 -5.06 -1.45
N GLY A 39 -7.09 -5.65 -0.99
CA GLY A 39 -6.82 -5.87 0.43
C GLY A 39 -6.73 -4.56 1.22
N GLY A 40 -6.07 -3.54 0.68
CA GLY A 40 -5.94 -2.22 1.29
C GLY A 40 -7.28 -1.49 1.37
N ILE A 41 -8.02 -1.46 0.26
CA ILE A 41 -9.34 -0.82 0.21
C ILE A 41 -10.31 -1.55 1.14
N SER A 42 -10.36 -2.87 1.11
CA SER A 42 -11.24 -3.66 1.98
C SER A 42 -10.91 -3.49 3.47
N SER A 43 -9.63 -3.44 3.83
CA SER A 43 -9.19 -3.17 5.21
C SER A 43 -9.61 -1.77 5.68
N PHE A 44 -9.51 -0.76 4.80
CA PHE A 44 -9.96 0.59 5.11
C PHE A 44 -11.48 0.67 5.28
N VAL A 45 -12.24 0.03 4.40
CA VAL A 45 -13.70 -0.05 4.48
C VAL A 45 -14.12 -0.77 5.77
N ALA A 46 -13.50 -1.89 6.10
CA ALA A 46 -13.76 -2.62 7.35
C ALA A 46 -13.49 -1.73 8.57
N THR A 47 -12.37 -0.99 8.56
CA THR A 47 -12.02 -0.05 9.64
C THR A 47 -13.05 1.06 9.79
N LEU A 48 -13.51 1.67 8.69
CA LEU A 48 -14.55 2.69 8.71
C LEU A 48 -15.88 2.13 9.24
N MET A 49 -16.25 0.91 8.82
CA MET A 49 -17.48 0.26 9.25
C MET A 49 -17.49 0.00 10.76
N VAL A 50 -16.37 -0.51 11.29
CA VAL A 50 -16.20 -0.72 12.74
C VAL A 50 -16.22 0.61 13.50
N LYS A 51 -15.51 1.63 13.01
CA LYS A 51 -15.49 2.97 13.62
C LYS A 51 -16.87 3.61 13.65
N SER A 52 -17.67 3.40 12.60
CA SER A 52 -19.05 3.87 12.53
C SER A 52 -19.94 3.14 13.55
N LEU A 53 -19.82 1.80 13.64
CA LEU A 53 -20.59 1.01 14.60
C LEU A 53 -20.27 1.39 16.06
N ILE A 54 -18.98 1.54 16.40
CA ILE A 54 -18.54 1.98 17.73
C ILE A 54 -19.04 3.39 18.03
N THR A 55 -18.98 4.29 17.05
CA THR A 55 -19.47 5.68 17.20
C THR A 55 -20.97 5.72 17.47
N THR A 56 -21.75 4.94 16.72
CA THR A 56 -23.20 4.82 16.91
C THR A 56 -23.54 4.22 18.27
N LEU A 57 -22.81 3.20 18.72
CA LEU A 57 -23.02 2.58 20.02
C LEU A 57 -22.66 3.53 21.18
N LYS A 58 -21.53 4.25 21.07
CA LYS A 58 -21.11 5.27 22.04
C LYS A 58 -22.12 6.42 22.13
N ASN A 59 -22.66 6.88 21.01
CA ASN A 59 -23.72 7.90 20.99
C ASN A 59 -25.04 7.40 21.61
N LYS A 60 -25.32 6.09 21.57
CA LYS A 60 -26.51 5.49 22.19
C LYS A 60 -26.38 5.30 23.70
N PHE A 61 -25.16 5.25 24.23
CA PHE A 61 -24.85 5.08 25.66
C PHE A 61 -24.59 6.40 26.40
N GLN A 62 -24.34 7.49 25.65
CA GLN A 62 -24.16 8.86 26.16
C GLN A 62 -25.46 9.69 26.12
N LYS A 63 -26.60 9.07 25.82
CA LYS A 63 -27.93 9.66 25.82
C LYS A 63 -28.82 8.91 26.79
#